data_AF-A0A6N2HST0-F1
#
_entry.id   AF-A0A6N2HST0-F1
#
_cell.length_a   1.000
_cell.length_b   1.000
_cell.length_c   1.000
_cell.angle_alpha   90.00
_cell.angle_beta   90.00
_cell.angle_gamma   90.00
#
_symmetry.space_group_name_H-M   'P 1'
#
loop_
_entity.id
_entity.type
_entity.pdbx_description
1 polymer ?
#
loop_
_entity_poly.entity_id
_entity_poly.type
_entity_poly.pdbx_seq_one_letter_code
_entity_poly.pdbx_strand_id
1 'polypeptide(L)'
;MLAVSALVEGRERTEVAALLKVSVRAVDNWWTRRQTGGRDALLSRPRGRRVGEHQVLSEAEQAAVRQAVLDHTPSCLGLSGQLWTRALIGELIFKVYRVRFTEPGVGKYLKRWGLTFRRPDKRAVEQDPEAVRV
;
A
#
# COMPACT_ATOMS: atom_id res chain seq x y z
N MET A 1 -0.61 -12.66 -25.73
CA MET A 1 0.06 -13.94 -26.11
C MET A 1 -0.04 -14.24 -27.61
N LEU A 2 -1.05 -13.74 -28.34
CA LEU A 2 -1.27 -14.00 -29.76
C LEU A 2 -0.05 -13.70 -30.67
N ALA A 3 0.65 -12.58 -30.45
CA ALA A 3 1.84 -12.22 -31.24
C ALA A 3 2.91 -13.31 -31.23
N VAL A 4 3.18 -13.89 -30.05
CA VAL A 4 4.27 -14.85 -29.88
C VAL A 4 3.86 -16.24 -30.38
N SER A 5 2.57 -16.60 -30.35
CA SER A 5 2.08 -17.83 -30.99
C SER A 5 2.26 -17.75 -32.50
N ALA A 6 1.81 -16.64 -33.11
CA ALA A 6 1.92 -16.41 -34.54
C ALA A 6 3.37 -16.46 -35.04
N LEU A 7 4.32 -15.94 -34.27
CA LEU A 7 5.76 -16.03 -34.59
C LEU A 7 6.32 -17.45 -34.46
N VAL A 8 5.84 -18.25 -33.49
CA VAL A 8 6.24 -19.67 -33.36
C VAL A 8 5.69 -20.50 -34.52
N GLU A 9 4.50 -20.15 -35.02
CA GLU A 9 3.87 -20.74 -36.20
C GLU A 9 4.54 -20.30 -37.53
N GLY A 10 5.60 -19.48 -37.45
CA GLY A 10 6.40 -19.08 -38.61
C GLY A 10 5.89 -17.85 -39.36
N ARG A 11 4.89 -17.12 -38.83
CA ARG A 11 4.43 -15.88 -39.46
C ARG A 11 5.49 -14.79 -39.41
N GLU A 12 5.46 -13.92 -40.42
CA GLU A 12 6.42 -12.84 -40.55
C GLU A 12 6.11 -11.69 -39.57
N ARG A 13 7.13 -10.99 -39.08
CA ARG A 13 6.98 -10.00 -38.00
C ARG A 13 6.13 -8.81 -38.44
N THR A 14 6.25 -8.38 -39.69
CA THR A 14 5.45 -7.27 -40.22
C THR A 14 3.97 -7.63 -40.32
N GLU A 15 3.65 -8.87 -40.74
CA GLU A 15 2.30 -9.40 -40.79
C GLU A 15 1.67 -9.43 -39.39
N VAL A 16 2.40 -9.96 -38.40
CA VAL A 16 1.95 -10.01 -36.99
C VAL A 16 1.73 -8.60 -36.43
N ALA A 17 2.61 -7.66 -36.75
CA ALA A 17 2.48 -6.27 -36.33
C ALA A 17 1.24 -5.59 -36.92
N ALA A 18 0.98 -5.79 -38.22
CA ALA A 18 -0.20 -5.27 -38.91
C ALA A 18 -1.50 -5.87 -38.33
N LEU A 19 -1.54 -7.19 -38.14
CA LEU A 19 -2.70 -7.90 -37.60
C LEU A 19 -3.05 -7.46 -36.18
N LEU A 20 -2.04 -7.18 -35.35
CA LEU A 20 -2.22 -6.72 -33.97
C LEU A 20 -2.27 -5.19 -33.84
N LYS A 21 -2.15 -4.44 -34.95
CA LYS A 21 -2.11 -2.97 -35.00
C LYS A 21 -1.07 -2.37 -34.03
N VAL A 22 0.10 -3.00 -33.98
CA VAL A 22 1.25 -2.54 -33.18
C VAL A 22 2.46 -2.29 -34.09
N SER A 23 3.50 -1.66 -33.56
CA SER A 23 4.75 -1.53 -34.31
C SER A 23 5.51 -2.85 -34.38
N VAL A 24 6.27 -3.05 -35.47
CA VAL A 24 7.19 -4.20 -35.62
C VAL A 24 8.17 -4.26 -34.44
N ARG A 25 8.63 -3.10 -33.96
CA ARG A 25 9.50 -2.99 -32.78
C ARG A 25 8.85 -3.51 -31.49
N ALA A 26 7.54 -3.38 -31.34
CA ALA A 26 6.83 -3.98 -30.19
C ALA A 26 6.82 -5.50 -30.28
N VAL A 27 6.58 -6.05 -31.48
CA VAL A 27 6.62 -7.49 -31.76
C VAL A 27 8.03 -8.05 -31.50
N ASP A 28 9.08 -7.37 -31.95
CA ASP A 28 10.47 -7.75 -31.67
C ASP A 28 10.79 -7.72 -30.18
N ASN A 29 10.36 -6.68 -29.46
CA ASN A 29 10.55 -6.61 -28.02
C ASN A 29 9.86 -7.77 -27.29
N TRP A 30 8.64 -8.14 -27.70
CA TRP A 30 7.95 -9.31 -27.13
C TRP A 30 8.66 -10.61 -27.45
N TRP A 31 9.17 -10.77 -28.68
CA TRP A 31 9.94 -11.95 -29.08
C TRP A 31 11.23 -12.09 -28.26
N THR A 32 12.02 -11.02 -28.14
CA THR A 32 13.25 -11.02 -27.33
C THR A 32 12.94 -11.34 -25.87
N ARG A 33 11.92 -10.71 -25.28
CA ARG A 33 11.50 -10.99 -23.89
C ARG A 33 11.12 -12.45 -23.68
N ARG A 34 10.38 -13.03 -24.64
CA ARG A 34 10.02 -14.46 -24.62
C ARG A 34 11.26 -15.35 -24.65
N GLN A 35 12.24 -15.04 -25.50
CA GLN A 35 13.46 -15.84 -25.59
C GLN A 35 14.29 -15.76 -24.31
N THR A 36 14.38 -14.58 -23.69
CA THR A 36 15.21 -14.38 -22.48
C THR A 36 14.57 -14.87 -21.19
N GLY A 37 13.24 -14.85 -21.06
CA GLY A 37 12.57 -15.09 -19.78
C GLY A 37 11.28 -15.91 -19.89
N GLY A 38 11.11 -16.64 -20.99
CA GLY A 38 9.97 -17.52 -21.19
C GLY A 38 8.63 -16.78 -21.26
N ARG A 39 7.54 -17.51 -20.97
CA ARG A 39 6.18 -16.94 -21.02
C ARG A 39 5.95 -15.88 -19.94
N ASP A 40 6.56 -16.04 -18.77
CA ASP A 40 6.35 -15.14 -17.63
C ASP A 40 6.93 -13.74 -17.87
N ALA A 41 7.96 -13.62 -18.71
CA ALA A 41 8.51 -12.32 -19.10
C ALA A 41 7.56 -11.45 -19.94
N LEU A 42 6.47 -12.03 -20.47
CA LEU A 42 5.41 -11.30 -21.17
C LEU A 42 4.31 -10.80 -20.23
N LEU A 43 4.28 -11.28 -18.98
CA LEU A 43 3.31 -10.81 -18.00
C LEU A 43 3.60 -9.35 -17.64
N SER A 44 2.54 -8.56 -17.53
CA SER A 44 2.66 -7.19 -17.06
C SER A 44 3.19 -7.20 -15.63
N ARG A 45 4.36 -6.59 -15.42
CA ARG A 45 4.85 -6.34 -14.07
C ARG A 45 4.07 -5.18 -13.44
N PRO A 46 3.85 -5.20 -12.11
CA PRO A 46 3.34 -4.03 -11.41
C PRO A 46 4.18 -2.81 -11.78
N ARG A 47 3.54 -1.78 -12.32
CA ARG A 47 4.19 -0.50 -12.64
C ARG A 47 4.10 0.41 -11.42
N GLY A 48 5.14 1.20 -11.18
CA GLY A 48 5.23 2.12 -10.06
C GLY A 48 6.37 1.78 -9.09
N ARG A 49 6.49 2.57 -8.01
CA ARG A 49 7.48 2.36 -6.95
C ARG A 49 7.28 1.01 -6.27
N ARG A 50 8.38 0.36 -5.88
CA ARG A 50 8.30 -0.88 -5.12
C ARG A 50 7.67 -0.61 -3.76
N VAL A 51 6.99 -1.61 -3.21
CA VAL A 51 6.46 -1.54 -1.84
C VAL A 51 7.65 -1.35 -0.91
N GLY A 52 7.75 -0.17 -0.30
CA GLY A 52 8.86 0.14 0.61
C GLY A 52 9.61 1.42 0.25
N GLU A 53 9.67 1.74 -1.04
CA GLU A 53 10.50 2.83 -1.57
C GLU A 53 9.94 4.22 -1.25
N HIS A 54 10.87 5.14 -0.94
CA HIS A 54 10.60 6.56 -0.67
C HIS A 54 9.53 6.77 0.42
N GLN A 55 9.48 5.87 1.39
CA GLN A 55 8.74 6.08 2.61
C GLN A 55 9.39 7.19 3.43
N VAL A 56 8.57 8.02 4.07
CA VAL A 56 9.05 9.14 4.88
C VAL A 56 9.76 8.65 6.12
N LEU A 57 9.28 7.55 6.71
CA LEU A 57 9.96 6.82 7.78
C LEU A 57 10.77 5.65 7.20
N SER A 58 11.99 5.48 7.68
CA SER A 58 12.82 4.29 7.49
C SER A 58 12.17 3.06 8.12
N GLU A 59 12.65 1.87 7.77
CA GLU A 59 12.12 0.61 8.30
C GLU A 59 12.28 0.49 9.83
N ALA A 60 13.42 0.94 10.36
CA ALA A 60 13.67 0.96 11.80
C ALA A 60 12.71 1.91 12.54
N GLU A 61 12.47 3.11 12.01
CA GLU A 61 11.54 4.07 12.60
C GLU A 61 10.09 3.54 12.56
N GLN A 62 9.70 2.90 11.46
CA GLN A 62 8.40 2.23 11.35
C GLN A 62 8.24 1.13 12.39
N ALA A 63 9.26 0.29 12.57
CA ALA A 63 9.24 -0.78 13.55
C ALA A 63 9.12 -0.21 14.98
N ALA A 64 9.88 0.83 15.31
CA ALA A 64 9.82 1.49 16.61
C ALA A 64 8.45 2.11 16.90
N VAL A 65 7.85 2.82 15.94
CA VAL A 65 6.49 3.37 16.09
C VAL A 65 5.46 2.26 16.26
N ARG A 66 5.59 1.19 15.46
CA ARG A 66 4.68 0.04 15.56
C ARG A 66 4.76 -0.62 16.94
N GLN A 67 5.96 -0.86 17.47
CA GLN A 67 6.12 -1.44 18.81
C GLN A 67 5.57 -0.51 19.88
N ALA A 68 5.85 0.79 19.82
CA ALA A 68 5.30 1.75 20.77
C ALA A 68 3.76 1.76 20.79
N VAL A 69 3.11 1.56 19.63
CA VAL A 69 1.65 1.46 19.53
C VAL A 69 1.11 0.15 20.11
N LEU A 70 1.88 -0.95 20.07
CA LEU A 70 1.48 -2.26 20.59
C LEU A 70 1.74 -2.39 22.10
N ASP A 71 2.84 -1.84 22.58
CA ASP A 71 3.33 -2.05 23.95
C ASP A 71 2.83 -1.00 24.94
N HIS A 72 2.32 0.14 24.45
CA HIS A 72 1.94 1.28 25.28
C HIS A 72 0.58 1.85 24.90
N THR A 73 -0.02 2.58 25.85
CA THR A 73 -1.14 3.48 25.59
C THR A 73 -0.62 4.89 25.27
N PRO A 74 -1.40 5.75 24.58
CA PRO A 74 -0.96 7.12 24.28
C PRO A 74 -0.60 7.92 25.54
N SER A 75 -1.35 7.72 26.64
CA SER A 75 -1.11 8.39 27.92
C SER A 75 0.25 8.04 28.54
N CYS A 76 0.70 6.77 28.46
CA CYS A 76 2.04 6.37 28.91
C CYS A 76 3.16 7.06 28.14
N LEU A 77 2.89 7.50 26.91
CA LEU A 77 3.83 8.22 26.05
C LEU A 77 3.65 9.75 26.12
N GLY A 78 2.86 10.23 27.08
CA GLY A 78 2.61 11.64 27.33
C GLY A 78 1.76 12.31 26.25
N LEU A 79 0.78 11.58 25.70
CA LEU A 79 -0.21 12.09 24.76
C LEU A 79 -1.59 12.17 25.44
N SER A 80 -2.41 13.14 25.05
CA SER A 80 -3.71 13.42 25.69
C SER A 80 -4.83 12.51 25.16
N GLY A 81 -4.69 11.19 25.35
CA GLY A 81 -5.70 10.22 24.96
C GLY A 81 -5.51 8.84 25.60
N GLN A 82 -6.61 8.11 25.76
CA GLN A 82 -6.62 6.75 26.33
C GLN A 82 -6.49 5.64 25.27
N LEU A 83 -6.95 5.91 24.04
CA LEU A 83 -6.93 4.96 22.93
C LEU A 83 -6.12 5.54 21.77
N TRP A 84 -5.42 4.67 21.05
CA TRP A 84 -4.70 5.07 19.85
C TRP A 84 -5.66 5.54 18.76
N THR A 85 -5.44 6.77 18.30
CA THR A 85 -6.10 7.35 17.12
C THR A 85 -5.03 7.69 16.09
N ARG A 86 -5.44 7.88 14.82
CA ARG A 86 -4.51 8.29 13.76
C ARG A 86 -3.83 9.63 14.07
N ALA A 87 -4.55 10.55 14.72
CA ALA A 87 -4.01 11.83 15.15
C ALA A 87 -2.92 11.65 16.22
N LEU A 88 -3.18 10.84 17.26
CA LEU A 88 -2.21 10.59 18.34
C LEU A 88 -0.96 9.86 17.85
N ILE A 89 -1.10 8.95 16.88
CA ILE A 89 0.05 8.30 16.25
C ILE A 89 0.86 9.30 15.41
N GLY A 90 0.19 10.20 14.69
CA GLY A 90 0.86 11.31 14.00
C GLY A 90 1.62 12.22 14.97
N GLU A 91 1.05 12.49 16.15
CA GLU A 91 1.69 13.26 17.21
C GLU A 91 2.90 12.51 17.80
N LEU A 92 2.80 11.21 18.06
CA LEU A 92 3.93 10.38 18.48
C LEU A 92 5.08 10.46 17.47
N ILE A 93 4.79 10.29 16.17
CA ILE A 93 5.80 10.35 15.11
C ILE A 93 6.46 11.74 15.09
N PHE A 94 5.68 12.82 15.22
CA PHE A 94 6.23 14.16 15.28
C PHE A 94 7.06 14.41 16.55
N LYS A 95 6.66 13.82 17.67
CA LYS A 95 7.38 13.92 18.95
C LYS A 95 8.76 13.29 18.88
N VAL A 96 8.88 12.12 18.25
CA VAL A 96 10.13 11.34 18.19
C VAL A 96 11.01 11.73 16.99
N TYR A 97 10.42 11.89 15.81
CA TYR A 97 11.18 12.03 14.55
C TYR A 97 11.02 13.41 13.89
N ARG A 98 10.22 14.31 14.45
CA ARG A 98 9.91 15.65 13.88
C ARG A 98 9.31 15.61 12.48
N VAL A 99 8.80 14.45 12.06
CA VAL A 99 8.08 14.26 10.80
C VAL A 99 6.60 14.50 11.02
N ARG A 100 6.00 15.38 10.21
CA ARG A 100 4.55 15.59 10.21
C ARG A 100 3.87 14.66 9.23
N PHE A 101 2.84 13.97 9.71
CA PHE A 101 1.96 13.17 8.89
C PHE A 101 0.56 13.77 8.86
N THR A 102 -0.11 13.64 7.71
CA THR A 102 -1.56 13.78 7.64
C THR A 102 -2.21 12.51 8.20
N GLU A 103 -3.42 12.60 8.75
CA GLU A 103 -4.13 11.41 9.25
C GLU A 103 -4.28 10.29 8.20
N PRO A 104 -4.57 10.57 6.91
CA PRO A 104 -4.57 9.54 5.87
C PRO A 104 -3.18 8.93 5.65
N GLY A 105 -2.11 9.72 5.79
CA GLY A 105 -0.73 9.26 5.73
C GLY A 105 -0.44 8.22 6.83
N VAL A 106 -0.80 8.54 8.07
CA VAL A 106 -0.73 7.58 9.20
C VAL A 106 -1.55 6.32 8.90
N GLY A 107 -2.76 6.50 8.38
CA GLY A 107 -3.63 5.38 7.98
C GLY A 107 -2.99 4.42 6.97
N LYS A 108 -2.19 4.93 6.02
CA LYS A 108 -1.46 4.10 5.04
C LYS A 108 -0.36 3.26 5.71
N TYR A 109 0.37 3.82 6.66
CA TYR A 109 1.38 3.08 7.43
C TYR A 109 0.75 1.99 8.28
N LEU A 110 -0.33 2.31 8.99
CA LEU A 110 -1.07 1.34 9.80
C LEU A 110 -1.57 0.16 8.97
N LYS A 111 -2.22 0.43 7.83
CA LYS A 111 -2.69 -0.62 6.92
C LYS A 111 -1.53 -1.51 6.45
N ARG A 112 -0.36 -0.93 6.19
CA ARG A 112 0.85 -1.69 5.80
C ARG A 112 1.36 -2.57 6.92
N TRP A 113 1.28 -2.12 8.17
CA TRP A 113 1.67 -2.91 9.35
C TRP A 113 0.61 -3.97 9.74
N GLY A 114 -0.49 -4.08 8.99
CA GLY A 114 -1.60 -4.97 9.31
C GLY A 114 -2.52 -4.44 10.43
N LEU A 115 -2.32 -3.20 10.88
CA LEU A 115 -3.11 -2.58 11.93
C LEU A 115 -4.28 -1.83 11.29
N THR A 116 -5.50 -2.23 11.61
CA THR A 116 -6.71 -1.51 11.21
C THR A 116 -7.50 -1.12 12.45
N PHE A 117 -7.60 0.19 12.71
CA PHE A 117 -8.53 0.71 13.71
C PHE A 117 -9.95 0.49 13.19
N ARG A 118 -10.70 -0.37 13.86
CA ARG A 118 -12.14 -0.47 13.66
C ARG A 118 -12.76 0.77 14.30
N ARG A 119 -13.66 1.42 13.57
CA ARG A 119 -14.44 2.52 14.13
C ARG A 119 -15.27 1.91 15.27
N PRO A 120 -15.21 2.44 16.50
CA PRO A 120 -16.12 2.02 17.55
C PRO A 120 -17.55 2.23 17.04
N ASP A 121 -18.42 1.24 17.21
CA ASP A 121 -19.83 1.38 16.87
C ASP A 121 -20.41 2.55 17.65
N LYS A 122 -21.19 3.40 16.96
CA LYS A 122 -21.83 4.59 17.53
C LYS A 122 -22.99 4.25 18.49
N ARG A 123 -22.92 3.14 19.22
CA ARG A 123 -23.89 2.83 20.27
C ARG A 123 -23.38 3.43 21.57
N ALA A 124 -24.02 4.50 22.03
CA ALA A 124 -23.92 4.90 23.42
C ALA A 124 -24.47 3.74 24.27
N VAL A 125 -23.62 3.13 25.10
CA VAL A 125 -24.01 2.02 25.99
C VAL A 125 -24.56 2.54 27.33
N GLU A 126 -24.60 3.86 27.54
CA GLU A 126 -25.17 4.45 28.76
C GLU A 126 -26.15 5.57 28.37
N GLN A 127 -27.40 5.19 28.12
CA GLN A 127 -28.51 6.09 28.37
C GLN A 127 -29.39 5.37 29.37
N ASP A 128 -29.14 5.64 30.66
CA ASP A 128 -30.02 5.23 31.75
C ASP A 128 -31.26 6.15 31.72
N PRO A 129 -32.45 5.66 31.34
CA PRO A 129 -33.65 6.50 31.22
C PRO A 129 -34.22 6.93 32.57
N GLU A 130 -33.73 6.43 33.71
CA GLU A 130 -34.25 6.77 35.04
C GLU A 130 -33.70 8.09 35.62
N ALA A 131 -32.61 8.64 35.10
CA ALA A 131 -31.99 9.87 35.62
C ALA A 131 -32.57 11.19 35.07
N VAL A 132 -33.57 11.13 34.18
CA VAL A 132 -34.22 12.32 33.61
C VAL A 132 -35.70 12.35 33.98
N ARG A 133 -35.99 12.78 35.21
CA ARG A 133 -37.29 13.33 35.59
C ARG A 133 -37.11 14.78 36.00
N VAL A 134 -37.80 15.66 35.28
CA VAL A 134 -38.02 17.08 35.57
C VAL A 134 -38.89 17.24 36.81
#